data_AF-A0A388LZC1-F1
#
_entry.id   AF-A0A388LZC1-F1
#
_cell.length_a   1.000
_cell.length_b   1.000
_cell.length_c   1.000
_cell.angle_alpha   90.00
_cell.angle_beta   90.00
_cell.angle_gamma   90.00
#
_symmetry.space_group_name_H-M   'P 1'
#
loop_
_entity.id
_entity.type
_entity.pdbx_description
1 polymer ?
#
loop_
_entity_poly.entity_id
_entity_poly.type
_entity_poly.pdbx_seq_one_letter_code
_entity_poly.pdbx_strand_id
1 'polypeptide(L)'
;MNNLFLNNSVFLPVSESEDDVLISCRKQYDDGKFSTIDKWNRKGKFGRAYGLPKHKDVLRWRPICPSYFEGSNAEGKRVARAVNCMLWRIPDAMHFNLRSTTEVMTRIYNINKGLKKDEVLVGGSFDIKEMFSNFSHQFILQSLQWMLEFWKSQVFVGVLVCLRGKKVRLAKGKGEDG
;
A
#
# COMPACT_ATOMS: atom_id res chain seq x y z
N MET A 1 -20.41 2.81 18.15
CA MET A 1 -18.96 2.49 18.21
C MET A 1 -18.67 1.02 17.95
N ASN A 2 -19.43 0.06 18.49
CA ASN A 2 -19.17 -1.37 18.28
C ASN A 2 -19.08 -1.77 16.80
N ASN A 3 -19.97 -1.26 15.93
CA ASN A 3 -19.91 -1.53 14.49
C ASN A 3 -18.74 -0.87 13.75
N LEU A 4 -18.00 0.05 14.38
CA LEU A 4 -16.86 0.74 13.75
C LEU A 4 -15.59 -0.13 13.78
N PHE A 5 -15.33 -0.77 14.92
CA PHE A 5 -14.14 -1.59 15.16
C PHE A 5 -14.51 -3.03 15.58
N LEU A 6 -15.31 -3.21 16.63
CA LEU A 6 -15.54 -4.52 17.27
C LEU A 6 -16.35 -5.50 16.42
N ASN A 7 -17.40 -5.02 15.73
CA ASN A 7 -18.27 -5.85 14.87
C ASN A 7 -17.92 -5.68 13.38
N ASN A 8 -16.74 -5.16 13.08
CA ASN A 8 -16.29 -4.96 11.71
C ASN A 8 -15.29 -6.05 11.35
N SER A 9 -15.62 -6.86 10.34
CA SER A 9 -14.87 -8.06 9.95
C SER A 9 -13.42 -7.79 9.50
N VAL A 10 -13.06 -6.53 9.25
CA VAL A 10 -11.69 -6.15 8.92
C VAL A 10 -10.79 -6.02 10.15
N PHE A 11 -11.36 -6.00 11.36
CA PHE A 11 -10.62 -6.00 12.61
C PHE A 11 -10.78 -7.35 13.30
N LEU A 12 -9.67 -7.83 13.85
CA LEU A 12 -9.66 -9.04 14.66
C LEU A 12 -9.75 -8.64 16.14
N PRO A 13 -10.83 -8.98 16.86
CA PRO A 13 -10.85 -8.82 18.31
C PRO A 13 -9.84 -9.80 18.94
N VAL A 14 -9.01 -9.28 19.82
CA VAL A 14 -8.04 -10.04 20.62
C VAL A 14 -8.32 -9.82 22.10
N SER A 15 -8.18 -10.90 22.87
CA SER A 15 -8.43 -10.92 24.33
C SER A 15 -7.15 -10.79 25.14
N GLU A 16 -6.02 -11.05 24.50
CA GLU A 16 -4.67 -10.97 25.03
C GLU A 16 -4.29 -9.52 25.37
N SER A 17 -3.33 -9.37 26.29
CA SER A 17 -2.83 -8.05 26.63
C SER A 17 -2.06 -7.42 25.46
N GLU A 18 -1.98 -6.09 25.43
CA GLU A 18 -1.21 -5.37 24.40
C GLU A 18 0.25 -5.87 24.36
N ASP A 19 0.86 -6.16 25.51
CA ASP A 19 2.22 -6.67 25.60
C ASP A 19 2.36 -8.08 25.01
N ASP A 20 1.42 -8.98 25.30
CA ASP A 20 1.43 -10.35 24.74
C ASP A 20 1.30 -10.34 23.21
N VAL A 21 0.41 -9.48 22.69
CA VAL A 21 0.24 -9.31 21.24
C VAL A 21 1.52 -8.73 20.62
N LEU A 22 2.15 -7.73 21.25
CA LEU A 22 3.40 -7.15 20.76
C LEU A 22 4.55 -8.18 20.76
N ILE A 23 4.63 -9.06 21.77
CA ILE A 23 5.59 -10.17 21.80
C ILE A 23 5.34 -11.14 20.65
N SER A 24 4.08 -11.52 20.41
CA SER A 24 3.71 -12.38 19.27
C SER A 24 4.07 -11.74 17.93
N CYS A 25 3.73 -10.47 17.73
CA CYS A 25 4.11 -9.71 16.52
C CYS A 25 5.63 -9.64 16.35
N ARG A 26 6.38 -9.41 17.43
CA ARG A 26 7.84 -9.38 17.41
C ARG A 26 8.43 -10.74 17.00
N LYS A 27 7.86 -11.83 17.51
CA LYS A 27 8.27 -13.19 17.13
C LYS A 27 8.03 -13.43 15.64
N GLN A 28 6.85 -13.14 15.12
CA GLN A 28 6.55 -13.24 13.69
C GLN A 28 7.49 -12.36 12.84
N TYR A 29 7.84 -11.19 13.35
CA TYR A 29 8.78 -10.29 12.69
C TYR A 29 10.18 -10.92 12.53
N ASP A 30 10.65 -11.58 13.59
CA ASP A 30 11.96 -12.23 13.59
C ASP A 30 11.94 -13.55 12.78
N ASP A 31 10.88 -14.35 12.90
CA ASP A 31 10.67 -15.58 12.12
C ASP A 31 10.62 -15.29 10.60
N GLY A 32 9.99 -14.18 10.22
CA GLY A 32 9.96 -13.66 8.85
C GLY A 32 11.27 -13.03 8.38
N LYS A 33 12.31 -12.99 9.22
CA LYS A 33 13.64 -12.38 8.94
C LYS A 33 13.57 -10.91 8.54
N PHE A 34 12.51 -10.19 8.94
CA PHE A 34 12.36 -8.76 8.62
C PHE A 34 13.38 -7.88 9.32
N SER A 35 14.06 -8.42 10.35
CA SER A 35 15.23 -7.81 10.99
C SER A 35 16.40 -7.55 10.03
N THR A 36 16.44 -8.24 8.88
CA THR A 36 17.40 -7.96 7.79
C THR A 36 17.07 -6.67 7.03
N ILE A 37 15.80 -6.25 7.02
CA ILE A 37 15.33 -5.01 6.37
C ILE A 37 15.52 -3.85 7.32
N ASP A 38 14.99 -3.92 8.54
CA ASP A 38 15.20 -2.92 9.59
C ASP A 38 15.10 -3.53 10.99
N LYS A 39 15.63 -2.84 12.00
CA LYS A 39 15.51 -3.24 13.39
C LYS A 39 14.11 -2.91 13.92
N TRP A 40 13.50 -3.85 14.64
CA TRP A 40 12.28 -3.58 15.38
C TRP A 40 12.49 -2.55 16.48
N ASN A 41 11.58 -1.59 16.56
CA ASN A 41 11.56 -0.62 17.64
C ASN A 41 11.01 -1.26 18.92
N ARG A 42 11.90 -1.55 19.88
CA ARG A 42 11.54 -2.12 21.19
C ARG A 42 10.65 -1.21 22.05
N LYS A 43 10.63 0.10 21.76
CA LYS A 43 9.73 1.07 22.41
C LYS A 43 8.42 1.25 21.65
N GLY A 44 8.20 0.46 20.59
CA GLY A 44 7.01 0.52 19.79
C GLY A 44 5.79 -0.01 20.55
N LYS A 45 4.61 0.53 20.23
CA LYS A 45 3.32 0.19 20.82
C LYS A 45 2.21 0.34 19.79
N PHE A 46 1.04 -0.21 20.06
CA PHE A 46 -0.09 0.02 19.16
C PHE A 46 -0.57 1.46 19.25
N GLY A 47 -0.98 2.00 18.10
CA GLY A 47 -1.65 3.30 18.06
C GLY A 47 -3.01 3.22 18.75
N ARG A 48 -3.41 4.30 19.41
CA ARG A 48 -4.79 4.44 19.88
C ARG A 48 -5.70 4.71 18.69
N ALA A 49 -6.53 3.74 18.34
CA ALA A 49 -7.50 3.88 17.27
C ALA A 49 -8.57 4.91 17.65
N TYR A 50 -9.07 5.66 16.65
CA TYR A 50 -10.11 6.65 16.85
C TYR A 50 -11.05 6.73 15.65
N GLY A 51 -12.27 7.19 15.89
CA GLY A 51 -13.24 7.49 14.83
C GLY A 51 -13.19 8.95 14.43
N LEU A 52 -13.07 9.23 13.13
CA LEU A 52 -13.25 10.59 12.59
C LEU A 52 -14.66 10.75 12.00
N PRO A 53 -15.46 11.75 12.40
CA PRO A 53 -16.76 11.98 11.80
C PRO A 53 -16.63 12.39 10.33
N LYS A 54 -17.54 11.93 9.46
CA LYS A 54 -17.60 12.42 8.08
C LYS A 54 -18.36 13.75 8.05
N HIS A 55 -17.74 14.81 7.50
CA HIS A 55 -18.33 16.15 7.39
C HIS A 55 -19.71 16.19 6.70
N LYS A 56 -19.97 15.30 5.74
CA LYS A 56 -21.24 15.25 4.98
C LYS A 56 -22.25 14.24 5.53
N ASP A 57 -21.85 13.40 6.47
CA ASP A 57 -22.67 12.34 7.02
C ASP A 57 -22.26 12.11 8.48
N VAL A 58 -22.89 12.87 9.37
CA VAL A 58 -22.55 12.90 10.80
C VAL A 58 -22.85 11.58 11.52
N LEU A 59 -23.64 10.70 10.90
CA LEU A 59 -23.90 9.36 11.41
C LEU A 59 -22.78 8.37 11.04
N ARG A 60 -21.92 8.74 10.08
CA ARG A 60 -20.80 7.91 9.64
C ARG A 60 -19.47 8.38 10.21
N TRP A 61 -18.69 7.37 10.60
CA TRP A 61 -17.37 7.53 11.17
C TRP A 61 -16.34 6.81 10.30
N ARG A 62 -15.13 7.34 10.23
CA ARG A 62 -13.97 6.67 9.63
C ARG A 62 -13.12 6.07 10.74
N PRO A 63 -12.93 4.75 10.78
CA PRO A 63 -11.97 4.16 11.71
C PRO A 63 -10.55 4.53 11.25
N ILE A 64 -9.75 5.06 12.17
CA ILE A 64 -8.33 5.36 11.94
C ILE A 64 -7.50 4.63 12.98
N CYS A 65 -6.51 3.87 12.51
CA CYS A 65 -5.54 3.15 13.33
C CYS A 65 -4.13 3.70 13.02
N PRO A 66 -3.56 4.55 13.90
CA PRO A 66 -2.25 5.13 13.65
C PRO A 66 -1.14 4.08 13.80
N SER A 67 -0.28 3.92 12.79
CA SER A 67 0.82 2.95 12.81
C SER A 67 2.19 3.55 13.17
N TYR A 68 2.26 4.86 13.43
CA TYR A 68 3.56 5.55 13.56
C TYR A 68 4.39 5.14 14.78
N PHE A 69 3.75 4.59 15.81
CA PHE A 69 4.41 4.05 17.00
C PHE A 69 4.69 2.55 16.92
N GLU A 70 4.27 1.85 15.87
CA GLU A 70 4.44 0.40 15.79
C GLU A 70 5.92 -0.01 15.72
N GLY A 71 6.22 -1.19 16.25
CA GLY A 71 7.57 -1.76 16.28
C GLY A 71 8.19 -1.94 14.88
N SER A 72 7.37 -2.27 13.88
CA SER A 72 7.76 -2.50 12.49
C SER A 72 7.67 -1.26 11.59
N ASN A 73 7.25 -0.09 12.09
CA ASN A 73 6.95 1.09 11.26
C ASN A 73 8.10 1.47 10.30
N ALA A 74 9.35 1.35 10.75
CA ALA A 74 10.51 1.70 9.91
C ALA A 74 10.67 0.73 8.72
N GLU A 75 10.52 -0.57 8.96
CA GLU A 75 10.50 -1.62 7.93
C GLU A 75 9.31 -1.45 6.98
N GLY A 76 8.10 -1.25 7.52
CA GLY A 76 6.90 -0.99 6.72
C GLY A 76 7.06 0.22 5.78
N LYS A 77 7.73 1.30 6.23
CA LYS A 77 8.10 2.43 5.35
C LYS A 77 9.09 2.04 4.26
N ARG A 78 10.01 1.10 4.50
CA ARG A 78 10.93 0.60 3.46
C ARG A 78 10.19 -0.24 2.43
N VAL A 79 9.34 -1.16 2.89
CA VAL A 79 8.51 -2.00 2.01
C VAL A 79 7.54 -1.15 1.20
N ALA A 80 6.86 -0.18 1.81
CA ALA A 80 5.98 0.74 1.10
C ALA A 80 6.70 1.50 -0.02
N ARG A 81 7.96 1.93 0.20
CA ARG A 81 8.78 2.56 -0.86
C ARG A 81 9.14 1.58 -1.96
N ALA A 82 9.44 0.33 -1.63
CA ALA A 82 9.73 -0.71 -2.62
C ALA A 82 8.51 -1.03 -3.49
N VAL A 83 7.35 -1.25 -2.86
CA VAL A 83 6.06 -1.49 -3.53
C VAL A 83 5.70 -0.32 -4.43
N ASN A 84 5.80 0.92 -3.94
CA ASN A 84 5.57 2.10 -4.76
C ASN A 84 6.56 2.17 -5.94
N CYS A 85 7.84 1.90 -5.75
CA CYS A 85 8.83 1.89 -6.83
C CYS A 85 8.44 0.91 -7.95
N MET A 86 7.98 -0.29 -7.59
CA MET A 86 7.49 -1.28 -8.54
C MET A 86 6.22 -0.79 -9.25
N LEU A 87 5.21 -0.38 -8.48
CA LEU A 87 3.91 0.06 -9.01
C LEU A 87 4.05 1.22 -10.00
N TRP A 88 4.87 2.21 -9.66
CA TRP A 88 5.06 3.43 -10.44
C TRP A 88 5.91 3.28 -11.69
N ARG A 89 6.50 2.10 -11.91
CA ARG A 89 7.33 1.79 -13.08
C ARG A 89 6.66 0.80 -14.03
N ILE A 90 5.50 0.24 -13.66
CA ILE A 90 4.72 -0.59 -14.58
C ILE A 90 4.34 0.30 -15.78
N PRO A 91 4.35 -0.23 -17.01
CA PRO A 91 3.93 0.55 -18.17
C PRO A 91 2.54 1.17 -17.98
N ASP A 92 2.40 2.45 -18.32
CA ASP A 92 1.15 3.22 -18.13
C ASP A 92 -0.07 2.57 -18.82
N ALA A 93 0.16 1.82 -19.90
CA ALA A 93 -0.89 1.08 -20.62
C ALA A 93 -1.49 -0.10 -19.82
N MET A 94 -0.85 -0.52 -18.73
CA MET A 94 -1.26 -1.68 -17.93
C MET A 94 -1.97 -1.29 -16.63
N HIS A 95 -2.08 0.01 -16.29
CA HIS A 95 -2.74 0.44 -15.06
C HIS A 95 -3.32 1.86 -15.09
N PHE A 96 -4.25 2.10 -14.17
CA PHE A 96 -4.86 3.40 -13.94
C PHE A 96 -4.29 4.16 -12.72
N ASN A 97 -3.19 3.67 -12.13
CA ASN A 97 -2.55 4.39 -11.01
C ASN A 97 -2.06 5.77 -11.44
N LEU A 98 -2.28 6.74 -10.56
CA LEU A 98 -1.94 8.15 -10.74
C LEU A 98 -1.24 8.66 -9.48
N ARG A 99 -0.15 9.41 -9.62
CA ARG A 99 0.58 9.99 -8.49
C ARG A 99 -0.02 11.31 -8.03
N SER A 100 -0.73 11.99 -8.92
CA SER A 100 -1.38 13.27 -8.65
C SER A 100 -2.64 13.44 -9.52
N THR A 101 -3.51 14.35 -9.10
CA THR A 101 -4.66 14.77 -9.91
C THR A 101 -4.24 15.46 -11.21
N THR A 102 -3.06 16.09 -11.25
CA THR A 102 -2.55 16.72 -12.47
C THR A 102 -2.23 15.70 -13.56
N GLU A 103 -1.82 14.47 -13.22
CA GLU A 103 -1.59 13.40 -14.19
C GLU A 103 -2.88 12.99 -14.93
N VAL A 104 -4.05 13.10 -14.27
CA VAL A 104 -5.36 12.86 -14.91
C VAL A 104 -5.56 13.82 -16.07
N MET A 105 -5.35 15.12 -15.82
CA MET A 105 -5.53 16.17 -16.82
C MET A 105 -4.61 15.96 -18.01
N THR A 106 -3.33 15.64 -17.75
CA THR A 106 -2.36 15.33 -18.80
C THR A 106 -2.75 14.11 -19.62
N ARG A 107 -3.22 13.02 -18.98
CA ARG A 107 -3.67 11.81 -19.69
C ARG A 107 -4.89 12.10 -20.56
N ILE A 108 -5.91 12.78 -20.02
CA ILE A 108 -7.11 13.16 -20.79
C ILE A 108 -6.74 14.05 -21.97
N TYR A 109 -5.86 15.03 -21.77
CA TYR A 109 -5.40 15.91 -22.85
C TYR A 109 -4.69 15.15 -23.97
N ASN A 110 -3.81 14.20 -23.63
CA ASN A 110 -3.12 13.37 -24.60
C ASN A 110 -4.06 12.44 -25.36
N ILE A 111 -5.07 11.87 -24.68
CA ILE A 111 -6.13 11.08 -25.32
C ILE A 111 -6.91 11.95 -26.30
N ASN A 112 -7.35 13.14 -25.87
CA ASN A 112 -8.13 14.06 -26.69
C ASN A 112 -7.37 14.51 -27.96
N LYS A 113 -6.05 14.65 -27.89
CA LYS A 113 -5.19 14.93 -29.06
C LYS A 113 -5.15 13.79 -30.08
N GLY A 114 -5.38 12.55 -29.64
CA GLY A 114 -5.38 11.37 -30.51
C GLY A 114 -6.72 11.08 -31.18
N LEU A 115 -7.79 11.81 -30.81
CA LEU A 115 -9.12 11.59 -31.37
C LEU A 115 -9.20 12.06 -32.81
N LYS A 116 -9.90 11.29 -33.65
CA LYS A 116 -10.31 11.71 -34.99
C LYS A 116 -11.45 12.72 -34.91
N LYS A 117 -11.72 13.39 -36.03
CA LYS A 117 -12.71 14.48 -36.13
C LYS A 117 -14.13 14.08 -35.71
N ASP A 118 -14.47 12.81 -35.85
CA ASP A 118 -15.76 12.19 -35.57
C ASP A 118 -15.79 11.39 -34.25
N GLU A 119 -14.67 11.29 -33.55
CA GLU A 119 -14.58 10.58 -32.28
C GLU A 119 -14.85 11.53 -31.11
N VAL A 120 -15.60 11.04 -30.11
CA VAL A 120 -15.92 11.79 -28.89
C VAL A 120 -15.56 10.97 -27.66
N LEU A 121 -15.07 11.66 -26.62
CA LEU A 121 -14.78 11.04 -25.34
C LEU A 121 -16.02 11.09 -24.45
N VAL A 122 -16.49 9.91 -24.02
CA VAL A 122 -17.59 9.80 -23.06
C VAL A 122 -17.00 9.58 -21.67
N GLY A 123 -17.27 10.52 -20.76
CA GLY A 123 -16.81 10.45 -19.37
C GLY A 123 -17.87 9.88 -18.43
N GLY A 124 -17.45 9.01 -17.51
CA GLY A 124 -18.24 8.56 -16.37
C GLY A 124 -17.50 8.83 -15.06
N SER A 125 -18.23 9.22 -14.02
CA SER A 125 -17.68 9.42 -12.67
C SER A 125 -18.32 8.42 -11.71
N PHE A 126 -17.48 7.71 -10.97
CA PHE A 126 -17.89 6.68 -10.02
C PHE A 126 -17.23 6.91 -8.68
N ASP A 127 -17.97 6.69 -7.60
CA ASP A 127 -17.46 6.77 -6.23
C ASP A 127 -17.48 5.38 -5.58
N ILE A 128 -16.30 4.79 -5.42
CA ILE A 128 -16.14 3.49 -4.77
C ILE A 128 -16.22 3.69 -3.27
N LYS A 129 -17.33 3.25 -2.67
CA LYS A 129 -17.54 3.35 -1.22
C LYS A 129 -16.69 2.33 -0.47
N GLU A 130 -16.14 2.78 0.67
CA GLU A 130 -15.44 1.92 1.63
C GLU A 130 -14.29 1.10 1.00
N MET A 131 -13.54 1.71 0.08
CA MET A 131 -12.45 1.06 -0.67
C MET A 131 -11.34 0.45 0.18
N PHE A 132 -11.15 0.90 1.43
CA PHE A 132 -10.10 0.37 2.31
C PHE A 132 -10.57 -0.85 3.12
N SER A 133 -11.85 -0.92 3.48
CA SER A 133 -12.40 -2.00 4.30
C SER A 133 -13.03 -3.11 3.48
N ASN A 134 -13.55 -2.79 2.28
CA ASN A 134 -14.15 -3.80 1.40
C ASN A 134 -13.12 -4.59 0.58
N PHE A 135 -11.83 -4.25 0.70
CA PHE A 135 -10.78 -4.87 -0.07
C PHE A 135 -10.25 -6.12 0.66
N SER A 136 -10.45 -7.30 0.07
CA SER A 136 -9.96 -8.56 0.68
C SER A 136 -8.44 -8.57 0.73
N HIS A 137 -7.90 -8.97 1.88
CA HIS A 137 -6.45 -9.15 2.05
C HIS A 137 -5.87 -10.13 1.02
N GLN A 138 -6.63 -11.16 0.63
CA GLN A 138 -6.22 -12.12 -0.39
C GLN A 138 -6.00 -11.45 -1.75
N PHE A 139 -6.86 -10.51 -2.16
CA PHE A 139 -6.67 -9.78 -3.42
C PHE A 139 -5.45 -8.85 -3.38
N ILE A 140 -5.13 -8.27 -2.22
CA ILE A 140 -3.88 -7.50 -2.04
C ILE A 140 -2.68 -8.41 -2.28
N LEU A 141 -2.65 -9.58 -1.63
CA LEU A 141 -1.55 -10.53 -1.77
C LEU A 141 -1.40 -11.03 -3.20
N GLN A 142 -2.51 -11.36 -3.87
CA GLN A 142 -2.50 -11.77 -5.29
C GLN A 142 -1.97 -10.65 -6.20
N SER A 143 -2.37 -9.40 -5.96
CA SER A 143 -1.91 -8.25 -6.74
C SER A 143 -0.40 -8.00 -6.53
N LEU A 144 0.07 -8.12 -5.29
CA LEU A 144 1.50 -8.03 -4.97
C LEU A 144 2.29 -9.17 -5.64
N GLN A 145 1.78 -10.39 -5.59
CA GLN A 145 2.39 -11.54 -6.22
C GLN A 145 2.48 -11.35 -7.74
N TRP A 146 1.40 -10.93 -8.39
CA TRP A 146 1.40 -10.61 -9.82
C TRP A 146 2.47 -9.56 -10.16
N MET A 147 2.57 -8.49 -9.36
CA MET A 147 3.56 -7.43 -9.59
C MET A 147 4.99 -7.94 -9.43
N LEU A 148 5.26 -8.82 -8.46
CA LEU A 148 6.57 -9.44 -8.29
C LEU A 148 6.93 -10.32 -9.50
N GLU A 149 6.00 -11.14 -9.98
CA GLU A 149 6.21 -11.99 -11.15
C GLU A 149 6.37 -11.18 -12.44
N PHE A 150 5.61 -10.09 -12.58
CA PHE A 150 5.80 -9.13 -13.68
C PHE A 150 7.24 -8.64 -13.71
N TRP A 151 7.80 -8.15 -12.59
CA TRP A 151 9.16 -7.63 -12.58
C TRP A 151 10.24 -8.69 -12.76
N LYS A 152 10.03 -9.91 -12.24
CA LYS A 152 10.91 -11.06 -12.49
C LYS A 152 10.99 -11.40 -13.99
N SER A 153 9.87 -11.32 -14.71
CA SER A 153 9.84 -11.53 -16.17
C SER A 153 10.63 -10.47 -16.95
N GLN A 154 10.86 -9.30 -16.36
CA GLN A 154 11.54 -8.14 -16.96
C GLN A 154 13.02 -8.02 -16.53
N VAL A 155 13.68 -9.12 -16.14
CA VAL A 155 15.08 -9.24 -15.67
C VAL A 155 15.41 -8.62 -14.30
N PHE A 156 14.41 -8.14 -13.55
CA PHE A 156 14.63 -7.59 -12.22
C PHE A 156 14.50 -8.66 -11.14
N VAL A 157 15.48 -8.71 -10.23
CA VAL A 157 15.53 -9.70 -9.13
C VAL A 157 15.13 -9.10 -7.78
N GLY A 158 14.93 -7.77 -7.71
CA GLY A 158 14.51 -7.12 -6.47
C GLY A 158 14.45 -5.60 -6.55
N VAL A 159 14.41 -4.97 -5.38
CA VAL A 159 14.36 -3.51 -5.23
C VAL A 159 15.39 -3.06 -4.19
N LEU A 160 16.26 -2.13 -4.58
CA LEU A 160 17.21 -1.49 -3.68
C LEU A 160 16.56 -0.27 -3.06
N VAL A 161 16.44 -0.27 -1.73
CA VAL A 161 15.86 0.82 -0.95
C VAL A 161 16.95 1.40 -0.05
N CYS A 162 17.19 2.72 -0.13
CA CYS A 162 18.15 3.34 0.78
C CYS A 162 17.64 3.32 2.23
N LEU A 163 18.55 2.99 3.15
CA LEU A 163 18.28 2.99 4.60
C LEU A 163 17.93 4.39 5.10
N ARG A 164 18.59 5.42 4.55
CA ARG A 164 18.34 6.84 4.80
C ARG A 164 17.94 7.56 3.51
N GLY A 165 17.03 8.53 3.62
CA GLY A 165 16.54 9.31 2.47
C GLY A 165 15.40 8.64 1.70
N LYS A 166 15.12 9.11 0.48
CA LYS A 166 13.95 8.69 -0.34
C LYS A 166 14.33 7.87 -1.59
N LYS A 167 15.60 7.58 -1.82
CA LYS A 167 16.08 6.89 -3.03
C LYS A 167 15.66 5.42 -3.03
N VAL A 168 15.12 4.97 -4.16
CA VAL A 168 14.70 3.59 -4.42
C VAL A 168 14.88 3.27 -5.90
N ARG A 169 15.31 2.05 -6.24
CA ARG A 169 15.47 1.60 -7.62
C ARG A 169 15.24 0.09 -7.76
N LEU A 170 14.75 -0.34 -8.93
CA LEU A 170 14.73 -1.76 -9.27
C LEU A 170 16.17 -2.28 -9.42
N ALA A 171 16.40 -3.52 -8.99
CA ALA A 171 17.67 -4.22 -9.06
C ALA A 171 17.61 -5.25 -10.18
N LYS A 172 18.53 -5.15 -11.15
CA LYS A 172 18.71 -6.21 -12.16
C LYS A 172 19.49 -7.36 -11.54
N GLY A 173 19.18 -8.59 -11.97
CA GLY A 173 20.07 -9.72 -11.69
C GLY A 173 21.44 -9.47 -12.32
N LYS A 174 22.49 -10.13 -11.82
CA LYS A 174 23.70 -10.29 -12.63
C LYS A 174 23.27 -11.06 -13.88
N GLY A 175 23.16 -10.37 -15.02
CA GLY A 175 23.32 -11.05 -16.29
C GLY A 175 24.77 -11.50 -16.38
N GLU A 176 25.00 -12.66 -16.98
CA GLU A 176 26.27 -12.91 -17.62
C GLU A 176 26.58 -11.70 -18.56
N ASP A 177 27.77 -11.15 -18.33
CA ASP A 177 28.51 -10.14 -19.07
C ASP A 177 28.09 -8.66 -19.14
N GLY A 178 29.13 -7.85 -18.89
CA GLY A 178 29.20 -6.40 -18.77
C GLY A 178 30.36 -6.02 -17.85
#